data_AF-A0A377D693-F1
#
_entry.id   AF-A0A377D693-F1
#
_cell.length_a   1.000
_cell.length_b   1.000
_cell.length_c   1.000
_cell.angle_alpha   90.00
_cell.angle_beta   90.00
_cell.angle_gamma   90.00
#
_symmetry.space_group_name_H-M   'P 1'
#
loop_
_entity.id
_entity.type
_entity.pdbx_description
1 polymer ?
#
loop_
_entity_poly.entity_id
_entity_poly.type
_entity_poly.pdbx_seq_one_letter_code
_entity_poly.pdbx_strand_id
1 'polypeptide(L)'
;MLCFAAESVATDCQREQLSYVIGTEVPVPGGEASAIQSVHITRVEDAANTLRTHQKAFIARGLAEALTRVIAIVVQPGVEFDHSNIIHYQPQEAQPLAQWIENTRMVYEAHSTDYQTRTAYWELVRDHFAILKVGPALTFVLREAIFALAQIEQELIAPENRSGCLA
;
A
#
# COMPACT_ATOMS: atom_id res chain seq x y z
N MET A 1 -7.36 19.52 -7.05
CA MET A 1 -6.65 20.68 -6.46
C MET A 1 -5.17 20.37 -6.27
N LEU A 2 -4.82 19.22 -5.69
CA LEU A 2 -3.42 18.84 -5.41
C LEU A 2 -2.56 18.62 -6.67
N CYS A 3 -3.06 17.91 -7.70
CA CYS A 3 -2.30 17.71 -8.94
C CYS A 3 -1.97 19.05 -9.64
N PHE A 4 -2.93 19.99 -9.72
CA PHE A 4 -2.67 21.34 -10.26
C PHE A 4 -1.55 22.05 -9.50
N ALA A 5 -1.54 21.95 -8.17
CA ALA A 5 -0.49 22.56 -7.36
C ALA A 5 0.89 21.96 -7.69
N ALA A 6 0.99 20.62 -7.77
CA ALA A 6 2.22 19.93 -8.16
C ALA A 6 2.71 20.36 -9.56
N GLU A 7 1.80 20.38 -10.54
CA GLU A 7 2.10 20.81 -11.91
C GLU A 7 2.50 22.29 -12.01
N SER A 8 1.98 23.15 -11.14
CA SER A 8 2.28 24.59 -11.18
C SER A 8 3.67 24.96 -10.68
N VAL A 9 4.30 24.07 -9.89
CA VAL A 9 5.61 24.33 -9.28
C VAL A 9 6.73 23.43 -9.80
N ALA A 10 6.40 22.33 -10.48
CA ALA A 10 7.38 21.44 -11.07
C ALA A 10 8.14 22.13 -12.22
N THR A 11 9.46 22.04 -12.19
CA THR A 11 10.30 22.31 -13.37
C THR A 11 9.95 21.36 -14.51
N ASP A 12 10.33 21.69 -15.75
CA ASP A 12 10.02 20.84 -16.91
C ASP A 12 10.55 19.40 -16.73
N CYS A 13 11.80 19.26 -16.27
CA CYS A 13 12.41 17.96 -15.97
C CYS A 13 11.66 17.21 -14.86
N GLN A 14 11.26 17.89 -13.78
CA GLN A 14 10.47 17.24 -12.72
C GLN A 14 9.09 16.81 -13.23
N ARG A 15 8.44 17.64 -14.04
CA ARG A 15 7.11 17.37 -14.61
C ARG A 15 7.11 16.11 -15.46
N GLU A 16 8.14 15.93 -16.29
CA GLU A 16 8.33 14.72 -17.09
C GLU A 16 8.50 13.45 -16.25
N GLN A 17 9.05 13.57 -15.04
CA GLN A 17 9.30 12.45 -14.12
C GLN A 17 8.18 12.25 -13.09
N LEU A 18 7.22 13.16 -12.97
CA LEU A 18 6.13 13.02 -12.02
C LEU A 18 5.27 11.81 -12.36
N SER A 19 4.82 11.09 -11.34
CA SER A 19 3.89 9.99 -11.48
C SER A 19 2.85 10.11 -10.38
N TYR A 20 1.58 10.02 -10.77
CA TYR A 20 0.47 10.18 -9.86
C TYR A 20 -0.17 8.83 -9.55
N VAL A 21 -0.51 8.67 -8.28
CA VAL A 21 -1.38 7.59 -7.80
C VAL A 21 -2.67 8.24 -7.30
N ILE A 22 -3.81 7.63 -7.63
CA ILE A 22 -5.14 8.11 -7.24
C ILE A 22 -5.89 7.05 -6.44
N GLY A 23 -7.03 7.44 -5.87
CA GLY A 23 -7.84 6.53 -5.07
C GLY A 23 -7.34 6.43 -3.63
N THR A 24 -8.06 5.62 -2.88
CA THR A 24 -7.76 5.27 -1.50
C THR A 24 -8.35 3.89 -1.30
N GLU A 25 -7.69 3.13 -0.47
CA GLU A 25 -8.21 1.96 0.16
C GLU A 25 -9.30 2.39 1.17
N VAL A 26 -10.48 1.76 1.07
CA VAL A 26 -11.62 1.99 1.96
C VAL A 26 -12.09 0.62 2.44
N PRO A 27 -12.19 0.39 3.77
CA PRO A 27 -11.90 1.34 4.86
C PRO A 27 -10.39 1.68 5.01
N VAL A 28 -10.10 2.74 5.76
CA VAL A 28 -8.74 3.27 6.00
C VAL A 28 -7.87 2.18 6.66
N PRO A 29 -6.61 1.96 6.24
CA PRO A 29 -5.83 0.85 6.78
C PRO A 29 -5.25 1.14 8.14
N GLY A 30 -4.96 0.05 8.84
CA GLY A 30 -4.01 0.05 9.96
C GLY A 30 -4.55 0.68 11.25
N GLY A 31 -5.84 0.49 11.56
CA GLY A 31 -6.38 1.05 12.79
C GLY A 31 -7.80 0.65 13.19
N GLU A 32 -8.31 -0.51 12.76
CA GLU A 32 -9.48 -1.08 13.45
C GLU A 32 -9.04 -1.49 14.86
N ALA A 33 -9.61 -0.83 15.88
CA ALA A 33 -9.43 -1.22 17.28
C ALA A 33 -10.09 -2.58 17.59
N SER A 34 -10.89 -3.08 16.65
CA SER A 34 -11.60 -4.35 16.67
C SER A 34 -10.81 -5.43 15.91
N ALA A 35 -10.98 -6.70 16.31
CA ALA A 35 -10.44 -7.83 15.56
C ALA A 35 -10.99 -7.83 14.12
N ILE A 36 -10.10 -7.80 13.13
CA ILE A 36 -10.49 -7.78 11.72
C ILE A 36 -10.86 -9.22 11.32
N GLN A 37 -12.15 -9.46 11.10
CA GLN A 37 -12.67 -10.77 10.69
C GLN A 37 -12.72 -10.94 9.17
N SER A 38 -12.88 -9.84 8.42
CA SER A 38 -12.87 -9.83 6.97
C SER A 38 -12.53 -8.44 6.45
N VAL A 39 -12.01 -8.37 5.22
CA VAL A 39 -11.80 -7.12 4.51
C VAL A 39 -12.61 -7.14 3.22
N HIS A 40 -13.23 -6.01 2.88
CA HIS A 40 -14.02 -5.90 1.66
C HIS A 40 -13.09 -5.60 0.48
N ILE A 41 -12.97 -6.55 -0.44
CA ILE A 41 -12.28 -6.35 -1.71
C ILE A 41 -13.00 -5.26 -2.50
N THR A 42 -12.23 -4.33 -3.06
CA THR A 42 -12.79 -3.23 -3.86
C THR A 42 -13.55 -3.77 -5.06
N ARG A 43 -14.75 -3.24 -5.29
CA ARG A 43 -15.56 -3.66 -6.43
C ARG A 43 -15.08 -2.94 -7.69
N VAL A 44 -15.11 -3.64 -8.83
CA VAL A 44 -14.65 -3.10 -10.12
C VAL A 44 -15.40 -1.81 -10.50
N GLU A 45 -16.71 -1.73 -10.20
CA GLU A 45 -17.50 -0.53 -10.45
C GLU A 45 -17.03 0.69 -9.65
N ASP A 46 -16.53 0.48 -8.43
CA ASP A 46 -16.04 1.56 -7.57
C ASP A 46 -14.66 2.05 -8.04
N ALA A 47 -13.77 1.12 -8.42
CA ALA A 47 -12.50 1.44 -9.07
C ALA A 47 -12.70 2.20 -10.39
N ALA A 48 -13.61 1.72 -11.25
CA ALA A 48 -13.95 2.38 -12.50
C ALA A 48 -14.58 3.76 -12.30
N ASN A 49 -15.46 3.89 -11.30
CA ASN A 49 -16.06 5.17 -10.95
C ASN A 49 -15.02 6.16 -10.40
N THR A 50 -14.07 5.69 -9.60
CA THR A 50 -12.94 6.48 -9.10
C THR A 50 -12.09 7.01 -10.25
N LEU A 51 -11.69 6.15 -11.18
CA LEU A 51 -10.96 6.57 -12.38
C LEU A 51 -11.75 7.61 -13.19
N ARG A 52 -13.02 7.31 -13.50
CA ARG A 52 -13.89 8.19 -14.30
C ARG A 52 -14.07 9.58 -13.68
N THR A 53 -14.25 9.64 -12.37
CA THR A 53 -14.43 10.92 -11.65
C THR A 53 -13.14 11.73 -11.61
N HIS A 54 -11.98 11.08 -11.42
CA HIS A 54 -10.67 11.74 -11.53
C HIS A 54 -10.43 12.26 -12.95
N GLN A 55 -10.68 11.47 -13.99
CA GLN A 55 -10.56 11.91 -15.39
C GLN A 55 -11.38 13.18 -15.66
N LYS A 56 -12.66 13.19 -15.25
CA LYS A 56 -13.53 14.37 -15.39
C LYS A 56 -12.97 15.58 -14.65
N ALA A 57 -12.51 15.40 -13.41
CA ALA A 57 -11.96 16.49 -12.59
C ALA A 57 -10.64 17.04 -13.16
N PHE A 58 -9.77 16.19 -13.70
CA PHE A 58 -8.52 16.60 -14.34
C PHE A 58 -8.79 17.40 -15.62
N ILE A 59 -9.66 16.88 -16.49
CA ILE A 59 -10.04 17.55 -17.75
C ILE A 59 -10.68 18.91 -17.47
N ALA A 60 -11.61 19.00 -16.51
CA ALA A 60 -12.25 20.25 -16.10
C ALA A 60 -11.27 21.31 -15.56
N ARG A 61 -10.03 20.92 -15.24
CA ARG A 61 -8.96 21.82 -14.78
C ARG A 61 -7.82 22.00 -15.80
N GLY A 62 -7.99 21.52 -17.04
CA GLY A 62 -6.96 21.61 -18.07
C GLY A 62 -5.75 20.70 -17.83
N LEU A 63 -5.88 19.67 -16.98
CA LEU A 63 -4.80 18.75 -16.60
C LEU A 63 -4.78 17.48 -17.46
N ALA A 64 -5.16 17.57 -18.72
CA ALA A 64 -5.25 16.39 -19.60
C ALA A 64 -3.89 15.70 -19.81
N GLU A 65 -2.81 16.49 -19.83
CA GLU A 65 -1.45 15.99 -19.99
C GLU A 65 -0.95 15.29 -18.71
N ALA A 66 -1.15 15.91 -17.53
CA ALA A 66 -0.89 15.29 -16.23
C ALA A 66 -1.72 14.00 -15.97
N LEU A 67 -2.93 13.90 -16.53
CA LEU A 67 -3.73 12.69 -16.45
C LEU A 67 -3.03 11.48 -17.11
N THR A 68 -2.18 11.69 -18.12
CA THR A 68 -1.39 10.62 -18.74
C THR A 68 -0.29 10.08 -17.83
N ARG A 69 0.11 10.86 -16.80
CA ARG A 69 1.06 10.48 -15.74
C ARG A 69 0.40 9.83 -14.53
N VAL A 70 -0.90 9.56 -14.56
CA VAL A 70 -1.54 8.72 -13.55
C VAL A 70 -1.19 7.27 -13.84
N ILE A 71 -0.30 6.69 -13.03
CA ILE A 71 0.28 5.36 -13.26
C ILE A 71 -0.40 4.26 -12.46
N ALA A 72 -1.09 4.61 -11.37
CA ALA A 72 -1.72 3.63 -10.50
C ALA A 72 -2.98 4.14 -9.82
N ILE A 73 -3.81 3.19 -9.42
CA ILE A 73 -4.98 3.41 -8.56
C ILE A 73 -4.87 2.52 -7.31
N VAL A 74 -5.11 3.11 -6.15
CA VAL A 74 -5.17 2.37 -4.89
C VAL A 74 -6.52 1.67 -4.78
N VAL A 75 -6.49 0.37 -4.46
CA VAL A 75 -7.66 -0.47 -4.18
C VAL A 75 -7.33 -1.45 -3.04
N GLN A 76 -8.35 -2.05 -2.46
CA GLN A 76 -8.23 -3.11 -1.44
C GLN A 76 -8.32 -4.50 -2.11
N PRO A 77 -7.23 -5.28 -2.22
CA PRO A 77 -7.20 -6.59 -2.88
C PRO A 77 -7.59 -7.78 -2.00
N GLY A 78 -7.93 -7.56 -0.73
CA GLY A 78 -8.15 -8.66 0.21
C GLY A 78 -6.96 -8.94 1.12
N VAL A 79 -6.15 -7.92 1.42
CA VAL A 79 -5.00 -8.04 2.32
C VAL A 79 -5.11 -7.03 3.45
N GLU A 80 -4.89 -7.51 4.67
CA GLU A 80 -4.90 -6.68 5.87
C GLU A 80 -4.22 -7.40 7.03
N PHE A 81 -3.94 -6.68 8.12
CA PHE A 81 -3.46 -7.24 9.37
C PHE A 81 -3.93 -6.37 10.54
N ASP A 82 -4.05 -6.99 11.71
CA ASP A 82 -4.24 -6.29 13.00
C ASP A 82 -3.17 -6.72 14.01
N HIS A 83 -3.44 -6.51 15.30
CA HIS A 83 -2.54 -6.84 16.40
C HIS A 83 -2.13 -8.33 16.45
N SER A 84 -2.96 -9.24 15.94
CA SER A 84 -2.78 -10.69 16.12
C SER A 84 -3.23 -11.55 14.93
N ASN A 85 -3.83 -10.95 13.90
CA ASN A 85 -4.36 -11.65 12.74
C ASN A 85 -3.83 -11.07 11.42
N ILE A 86 -3.69 -11.92 10.41
CA ILE A 86 -3.33 -11.55 9.04
C ILE A 86 -4.43 -12.07 8.11
N ILE A 87 -5.01 -11.17 7.32
CA ILE A 87 -5.89 -11.54 6.21
C ILE A 87 -5.01 -11.80 5.00
N HIS A 88 -4.91 -13.07 4.63
CA HIS A 88 -4.10 -13.49 3.50
C HIS A 88 -4.78 -13.22 2.17
N TYR A 89 -3.99 -12.74 1.21
CA TYR A 89 -4.45 -12.55 -0.16
C TYR A 89 -5.11 -13.82 -0.70
N GLN A 90 -6.32 -13.66 -1.28
CA GLN A 90 -7.05 -14.72 -1.96
C GLN A 90 -7.11 -14.40 -3.46
N PRO A 91 -6.20 -14.95 -4.29
CA PRO A 91 -6.07 -14.54 -5.70
C PRO A 91 -7.36 -14.69 -6.51
N GLN A 92 -8.16 -15.71 -6.19
CA GLN A 92 -9.41 -15.99 -6.88
C GLN A 92 -10.45 -14.88 -6.69
N GLU A 93 -10.47 -14.25 -5.51
CA GLU A 93 -11.45 -13.22 -5.18
C GLU A 93 -11.12 -11.87 -5.83
N ALA A 94 -9.84 -11.61 -6.12
CA ALA A 94 -9.37 -10.39 -6.77
C ALA A 94 -9.31 -10.46 -8.32
N GLN A 95 -9.60 -11.61 -8.93
CA GLN A 95 -9.54 -11.77 -10.39
C GLN A 95 -10.37 -10.73 -11.19
N PRO A 96 -11.59 -10.33 -10.77
CA PRO A 96 -12.32 -9.29 -11.48
C PRO A 96 -11.58 -7.95 -11.54
N LEU A 97 -10.87 -7.58 -10.45
CA LEU A 97 -10.02 -6.39 -10.42
C LEU A 97 -8.82 -6.54 -11.35
N ALA A 98 -8.13 -7.69 -11.30
CA ALA A 98 -6.97 -7.98 -12.13
C ALA A 98 -7.32 -7.88 -13.63
N GLN A 99 -8.46 -8.43 -14.05
CA GLN A 99 -8.91 -8.35 -15.45
C GLN A 99 -9.31 -6.94 -15.87
N TRP A 100 -9.91 -6.16 -14.97
CA TRP A 100 -10.35 -4.80 -15.32
C TRP A 100 -9.16 -3.88 -15.60
N ILE A 101 -8.12 -3.92 -14.77
CA ILE A 101 -6.99 -2.98 -14.88
C ILE A 101 -6.18 -3.18 -16.16
N GLU A 102 -6.17 -4.38 -16.75
CA GLU A 102 -5.55 -4.70 -18.05
C GLU A 102 -6.10 -3.85 -19.20
N ASN A 103 -7.34 -3.35 -19.08
CA ASN A 103 -7.94 -2.46 -20.07
C ASN A 103 -7.53 -0.98 -19.88
N THR A 104 -6.62 -0.71 -18.94
CA THR A 104 -6.15 0.63 -18.60
C THR A 104 -4.64 0.72 -18.84
N ARG A 105 -4.07 1.92 -18.65
CA ARG A 105 -2.61 2.16 -18.73
C ARG A 105 -1.92 2.02 -17.36
N MET A 106 -2.70 1.71 -16.32
CA MET A 106 -2.30 1.79 -14.93
C MET A 106 -2.04 0.41 -14.36
N VAL A 107 -1.41 0.37 -13.19
CA VAL A 107 -1.35 -0.79 -12.30
C VAL A 107 -2.11 -0.49 -11.01
N TYR A 108 -2.23 -1.47 -10.13
CA TYR A 108 -2.69 -1.22 -8.77
C TYR A 108 -1.53 -0.92 -7.83
N GLU A 109 -1.80 -0.01 -6.89
CA GLU A 109 -1.02 0.17 -5.67
C GLU A 109 -1.79 -0.46 -4.51
N ALA A 110 -1.15 -1.39 -3.79
CA ALA A 110 -1.73 -2.05 -2.63
C ALA A 110 -1.02 -1.57 -1.35
N HIS A 111 -1.82 -1.18 -0.37
CA HIS A 111 -1.37 -0.80 0.96
C HIS A 111 -1.48 -1.97 1.93
N SER A 112 -0.83 -1.86 3.09
CA SER A 112 -0.89 -2.87 4.17
C SER A 112 -0.58 -4.29 3.70
N THR A 113 0.39 -4.42 2.79
CA THR A 113 0.79 -5.72 2.23
C THR A 113 1.75 -6.46 3.15
N ASP A 114 2.09 -5.87 4.30
CA ASP A 114 2.92 -6.45 5.35
C ASP A 114 2.48 -7.87 5.75
N TYR A 115 3.45 -8.69 6.17
CA TYR A 115 3.27 -10.05 6.70
C TYR A 115 2.67 -11.09 5.74
N GLN A 116 2.38 -10.73 4.49
CA GLN A 116 1.97 -11.69 3.47
C GLN A 116 3.10 -12.66 3.14
N THR A 117 2.72 -13.85 2.64
CA THR A 117 3.71 -14.85 2.22
C THR A 117 4.41 -14.41 0.94
N ARG A 118 5.61 -14.93 0.69
CA ARG A 118 6.31 -14.70 -0.60
C ARG A 118 5.47 -15.13 -1.81
N THR A 119 4.71 -16.21 -1.68
CA THR A 119 3.78 -16.65 -2.73
C THR A 119 2.69 -15.62 -2.97
N ALA A 120 2.07 -15.10 -1.90
CA ALA A 120 1.07 -14.05 -2.00
C ALA A 120 1.62 -12.78 -2.66
N TYR A 121 2.85 -12.35 -2.37
CA TYR A 121 3.47 -11.23 -3.09
C TYR A 121 3.66 -11.51 -4.58
N TRP A 122 4.04 -12.72 -4.96
CA TRP A 122 4.14 -13.10 -6.37
C TRP A 122 2.77 -13.08 -7.05
N GLU A 123 1.74 -13.58 -6.38
CA GLU A 123 0.36 -13.58 -6.89
C GLU A 123 -0.21 -12.16 -6.98
N LEU A 124 0.05 -11.30 -6.00
CA LEU A 124 -0.31 -9.88 -6.03
C LEU A 124 0.29 -9.19 -7.27
N VAL A 125 1.59 -9.36 -7.51
CA VAL A 125 2.25 -8.77 -8.69
C VAL A 125 1.71 -9.35 -9.99
N ARG A 126 1.48 -10.68 -10.05
CA ARG A 126 0.85 -11.33 -11.22
C ARG A 126 -0.54 -10.74 -11.52
N ASP A 127 -1.30 -10.42 -10.47
CA ASP A 127 -2.66 -9.90 -10.55
C ASP A 127 -2.67 -8.34 -10.62
N HIS A 128 -1.55 -7.75 -11.04
CA HIS A 128 -1.33 -6.31 -11.32
C HIS A 128 -1.31 -5.38 -10.11
N PHE A 129 -1.24 -5.92 -8.88
CA PHE A 129 -0.81 -5.17 -7.69
C PHE A 129 0.71 -5.01 -7.71
N ALA A 130 1.19 -4.16 -8.62
CA ALA A 130 2.61 -4.04 -8.94
C ALA A 130 3.36 -3.07 -8.02
N ILE A 131 2.65 -2.18 -7.31
CA ILE A 131 3.23 -1.33 -6.28
C ILE A 131 2.76 -1.84 -4.92
N LEU A 132 3.67 -2.47 -4.18
CA LEU A 132 3.39 -3.08 -2.88
C LEU A 132 4.02 -2.25 -1.77
N LYS A 133 3.19 -1.56 -0.96
CA LYS A 133 3.68 -0.80 0.19
C LYS A 133 3.82 -1.69 1.42
N VAL A 134 4.98 -1.57 2.05
CA VAL A 134 5.36 -2.25 3.29
C VAL A 134 5.91 -1.22 4.27
N GLY A 135 5.63 -1.37 5.57
CA GLY A 135 6.12 -0.46 6.60
C GLY A 135 6.22 -1.16 7.96
N PRO A 136 5.08 -1.44 8.63
CA PRO A 136 5.06 -2.10 9.94
C PRO A 136 5.92 -3.37 10.03
N ALA A 137 5.91 -4.25 9.03
CA ALA A 137 6.72 -5.47 9.04
C ALA A 137 8.22 -5.19 9.13
N LEU A 138 8.70 -4.13 8.48
CA LEU A 138 10.13 -3.76 8.53
C LEU A 138 10.53 -3.34 9.95
N THR A 139 9.73 -2.47 10.57
CA THR A 139 9.99 -2.03 11.95
C THR A 139 9.70 -3.11 12.99
N PHE A 140 8.79 -4.05 12.69
CA PHE A 140 8.49 -5.19 13.53
C PHE A 140 9.70 -6.12 13.63
N VAL A 141 10.28 -6.52 12.49
CA VAL A 141 11.48 -7.36 12.46
C VAL A 141 12.68 -6.64 13.09
N LEU A 142 12.82 -5.32 12.88
CA LEU A 142 13.83 -4.53 13.58
C LEU A 142 13.64 -4.62 15.11
N ARG A 143 12.41 -4.43 15.60
CA ARG A 143 12.11 -4.53 17.04
C ARG A 143 12.40 -5.93 17.57
N GLU A 144 12.06 -6.99 16.86
CA GLU A 144 12.39 -8.37 17.26
C GLU A 144 13.91 -8.57 17.38
N ALA A 145 14.69 -8.05 16.43
CA ALA A 145 16.15 -8.12 16.49
C ALA A 145 16.69 -7.39 17.73
N ILE A 146 16.19 -6.19 18.02
CA ILE A 146 16.58 -5.44 19.23
C ILE A 146 16.19 -6.19 20.51
N PHE A 147 15.01 -6.79 20.54
CA PHE A 147 14.54 -7.56 21.70
C PHE A 147 15.42 -8.79 21.94
N ALA A 148 15.78 -9.52 20.88
CA ALA A 148 16.69 -10.66 20.97
C ALA A 148 18.09 -10.23 21.44
N LEU A 149 18.63 -9.13 20.90
CA LEU A 149 19.92 -8.60 21.32
C LEU A 149 19.93 -8.16 22.79
N ALA A 150 18.84 -7.55 23.26
CA ALA A 150 18.73 -7.17 24.66
C ALA A 150 18.57 -8.37 25.60
N GLN A 151 17.96 -9.48 25.17
CA GLN A 151 18.01 -10.74 25.93
C GLN A 151 19.42 -11.33 25.99
N ILE A 152 20.13 -11.33 24.86
CA ILE A 152 21.55 -11.75 24.81
C ILE A 152 22.40 -10.91 25.76
N GLU A 153 22.17 -9.59 25.81
CA GLU A 153 22.87 -8.68 26.73
C GLU A 153 22.65 -9.07 28.20
N GLN A 154 21.42 -9.41 28.59
CA GLN A 154 21.10 -9.79 29.97
C GLN A 154 21.87 -11.03 30.44
N GLU A 155 22.19 -11.95 29.54
CA GLU A 155 22.93 -13.17 29.85
C GLU A 155 24.46 -12.99 29.73
N LEU A 156 24.94 -12.22 28.75
CA LEU A 156 26.38 -12.13 28.44
C LEU A 156 27.11 -10.98 29.13
N ILE A 157 26.44 -9.86 29.42
CA ILE A 157 27.09 -8.65 29.95
C ILE A 157 27.03 -8.64 31.49
N ALA A 158 28.14 -8.22 32.11
CA ALA A 158 28.23 -8.06 33.56
C ALA A 158 27.15 -7.09 34.07
N PRO A 159 26.50 -7.36 35.22
CA PRO A 159 25.35 -6.59 35.70
C PRO A 159 25.52 -5.07 35.70
N GLU A 160 26.70 -4.59 36.06
CA GLU A 160 27.05 -3.17 36.16
C GLU A 160 27.19 -2.45 34.80
N ASN A 161 27.28 -3.19 33.69
CA ASN A 161 27.46 -2.65 32.34
C ASN A 161 26.25 -2.88 31.41
N ARG A 162 25.15 -3.44 31.93
CA ARG A 162 23.93 -3.67 31.14
C ARG A 162 23.20 -2.36 30.87
N SER A 163 22.65 -2.23 29.68
CA SER A 163 21.98 -1.02 29.18
C SER A 163 20.62 -0.74 29.84
N GLY A 164 19.91 -1.79 30.30
CA GLY A 164 18.52 -1.66 30.74
C GLY A 164 17.52 -1.48 29.60
N CYS A 165 17.86 -1.83 28.36
CA CYS A 165 17.03 -1.55 27.17
C CYS A 165 15.59 -2.10 27.19
N LEU A 166 15.31 -3.17 27.94
CA LEU A 166 13.98 -3.79 28.04
C LEU A 166 13.30 -3.61 29.42
N ALA A 167 14.02 -3.03 30.39
CA ALA A 167 13.64 -3.01 31.80
C ALA A 167 13.12 -1.64 32.24
#